data_AF-Q49004-F1
#
_entry.id   AF-Q49004-F1
#
_cell.length_a   1.000
_cell.length_b   1.000
_cell.length_c   1.000
_cell.angle_alpha   90.00
_cell.angle_beta   90.00
_cell.angle_gamma   90.00
#
_symmetry.space_group_name_H-M   'P 1'
#
loop_
_entity.id
_entity.type
_entity.pdbx_description
1 polymer ?
#
loop_
_entity_poly.entity_id
_entity_poly.type
_entity_poly.pdbx_seq_one_letter_code
_entity_poly.pdbx_strand_id
1 'polypeptide(L)'
;AGSEFEEMFVGVGASRVREMFNEAKKSAPAIIFIDEIDAVGRKRNSAIGTGTNEQTLNQLLVELDGFETNSGIIVMAATNR
;
A
#
# COMPACT_ATOMS: atom_id res chain seq x y z
N ALA A 1 -26.16 9.49 -6.32
CA ALA A 1 -25.59 9.47 -7.69
C ALA A 1 -24.06 9.53 -7.72
N GLY A 2 -23.37 10.14 -6.75
CA GLY A 2 -21.90 9.96 -6.57
C GLY A 2 -21.49 8.85 -5.59
N SER A 3 -22.41 8.41 -4.73
CA SER A 3 -22.14 7.47 -3.64
C SER A 3 -22.03 5.99 -4.07
N GLU A 4 -22.58 5.59 -5.22
CA GLU A 4 -22.39 4.23 -5.78
C GLU A 4 -21.06 4.09 -6.53
N PHE A 5 -20.37 5.19 -6.84
CA PHE A 5 -19.05 5.17 -7.47
C PHE A 5 -17.91 5.02 -6.47
N GLU A 6 -18.12 5.38 -5.20
CA GLU A 6 -17.11 5.17 -4.14
C GLU A 6 -17.06 3.72 -3.64
N GLU A 7 -18.12 2.91 -3.87
CA GLU A 7 -18.15 1.49 -3.49
C GLU A 7 -17.39 0.58 -4.47
N MET A 8 -17.24 0.95 -5.75
CA MET A 8 -16.52 0.14 -6.75
C MET A 8 -14.98 0.19 -6.61
N PHE A 9 -14.42 1.13 -5.83
CA PHE A 9 -12.97 1.27 -5.64
C PHE A 9 -12.48 0.87 -4.24
N VAL A 10 -13.35 0.31 -3.40
CA VAL A 10 -12.98 -0.19 -2.08
C VAL A 10 -12.16 -1.47 -2.28
N GLY A 11 -10.88 -1.45 -1.88
CA GLY A 11 -9.97 -2.59 -1.95
C GLY A 11 -9.00 -2.62 -3.15
N VAL A 12 -9.10 -1.69 -4.09
CA VAL A 12 -8.15 -1.61 -5.24
C VAL A 12 -6.73 -1.35 -4.77
N GLY A 13 -6.54 -0.54 -3.73
CA GLY A 13 -5.21 -0.24 -3.20
C GLY A 13 -4.52 -1.47 -2.60
N ALA A 14 -5.24 -2.31 -1.85
CA ALA A 14 -4.68 -3.54 -1.29
C ALA A 14 -4.28 -4.55 -2.37
N SER A 15 -5.10 -4.76 -3.42
CA SER A 15 -4.72 -5.64 -4.54
C SER A 15 -3.45 -5.15 -5.25
N ARG A 16 -3.37 -3.83 -5.52
CA ARG A 16 -2.20 -3.21 -6.17
C ARG A 16 -0.92 -3.39 -5.37
N VAL A 17 -0.98 -3.25 -4.03
CA VAL A 17 0.17 -3.50 -3.15
C VAL A 17 0.64 -4.94 -3.32
N ARG A 18 -0.26 -5.91 -3.24
CA ARG A 18 0.10 -7.34 -3.40
C ARG A 18 0.71 -7.63 -4.78
N GLU A 19 0.14 -7.08 -5.85
CA GLU A 19 0.67 -7.24 -7.20
C GLU A 19 2.06 -6.62 -7.36
N MET A 20 2.28 -5.41 -6.87
CA MET A 20 3.58 -4.72 -6.88
C MET A 20 4.67 -5.56 -6.19
N PHE A 21 4.38 -6.10 -5.01
CA PHE A 21 5.33 -6.95 -4.29
C PHE A 21 5.58 -8.29 -4.99
N ASN A 22 4.56 -8.89 -5.60
CA ASN A 22 4.72 -10.12 -6.38
C ASN A 22 5.58 -9.91 -7.63
N GLU A 23 5.44 -8.77 -8.30
CA GLU A 23 6.27 -8.41 -9.44
C GLU A 23 7.72 -8.17 -9.03
N ALA A 24 7.95 -7.44 -7.94
CA ALA A 24 9.29 -7.24 -7.40
C ALA A 24 9.97 -8.56 -7.00
N LYS A 25 9.21 -9.51 -6.41
CA LYS A 25 9.71 -10.86 -6.06
C LYS A 25 10.13 -11.66 -7.30
N LYS A 26 9.40 -11.55 -8.41
CA LYS A 26 9.76 -12.20 -9.68
C LYS A 26 10.97 -11.57 -10.36
N SER A 27 11.17 -10.28 -10.16
CA SER A 27 12.23 -9.47 -10.78
C SER A 27 13.42 -9.20 -9.86
N ALA A 28 13.57 -9.95 -8.75
CA ALA A 28 14.65 -9.73 -7.81
C ALA A 28 16.03 -9.91 -8.49
N PRO A 29 17.02 -9.03 -8.23
CA PRO A 29 17.00 -7.92 -7.27
C PRO A 29 16.24 -6.69 -7.78
N ALA A 30 15.35 -6.14 -6.95
CA ALA A 30 14.46 -5.05 -7.34
C ALA A 30 14.37 -3.95 -6.27
N ILE A 31 14.01 -2.74 -6.70
CA ILE A 31 13.74 -1.61 -5.81
C ILE A 31 12.28 -1.23 -5.95
N ILE A 32 11.56 -1.18 -4.83
CA ILE A 32 10.21 -0.61 -4.76
C ILE A 32 10.33 0.80 -4.20
N PHE A 33 9.94 1.81 -4.99
CA PHE A 33 9.90 3.20 -4.56
C PHE A 33 8.45 3.65 -4.36
N ILE A 34 8.12 4.11 -3.16
CA ILE A 34 6.80 4.63 -2.78
C ILE A 34 6.94 6.12 -2.50
N ASP A 35 6.51 6.95 -3.44
CA ASP A 35 6.43 8.39 -3.21
C ASP A 35 5.11 8.75 -2.50
N GLU A 36 5.10 9.86 -1.77
CA GLU A 36 3.95 10.36 -1.01
C GLU A 36 3.27 9.28 -0.14
N ILE A 37 4.07 8.52 0.62
CA ILE A 37 3.54 7.43 1.47
C ILE A 37 2.56 7.93 2.54
N ASP A 38 2.60 9.22 2.88
CA ASP A 38 1.66 9.87 3.78
C ASP A 38 0.24 9.96 3.21
N ALA A 39 0.05 9.85 1.88
CA ALA A 39 -1.26 9.73 1.24
C ALA A 39 -1.99 8.45 1.64
N VAL A 40 -1.26 7.34 1.81
CA VAL A 40 -1.79 6.04 2.30
C VAL A 40 -1.66 5.87 3.82
N GLY A 41 -0.74 6.61 4.45
CA GLY A 41 -0.40 6.51 5.87
C GLY A 41 -1.08 7.52 6.80
N ARG A 42 -2.09 8.28 6.34
CA ARG A 42 -2.76 9.29 7.19
C ARG A 42 -3.20 8.69 8.53
N LYS A 43 -2.64 9.24 9.62
CA LYS A 43 -2.97 8.87 11.02
C LYS A 43 -4.48 8.92 11.25
N ARG A 44 -4.96 7.97 12.07
CA ARG A 44 -6.31 7.77 12.63
C ARG A 44 -6.91 8.98 13.40
N ASN A 45 -6.72 10.21 12.95
CA ASN A 45 -7.32 11.39 13.57
C ASN A 45 -8.74 11.55 13.05
N SER A 46 -9.68 10.95 13.77
CA SER A 46 -10.96 11.58 14.12
C SER A 46 -11.81 12.09 12.95
N ALA A 47 -12.13 11.23 11.99
CA ALA A 47 -13.37 11.36 11.22
C ALA A 47 -13.80 9.99 10.72
N ILE A 48 -15.00 9.58 11.10
CA ILE A 48 -15.70 8.41 10.57
C ILE A 48 -15.86 8.64 9.06
N GLY A 49 -15.05 7.98 8.24
CA GLY A 49 -15.14 8.06 6.79
C GLY A 49 -13.96 7.45 6.06
N THR A 50 -14.23 6.43 5.24
CA THR A 50 -13.40 5.80 4.19
C THR A 50 -12.36 4.73 4.62
N GLY A 51 -12.85 3.49 4.83
CA GLY A 51 -12.05 2.29 5.14
C GLY A 51 -11.10 1.78 4.02
N THR A 52 -11.05 2.44 2.86
CA THR A 52 -10.24 2.03 1.70
C THR A 52 -8.74 2.25 1.90
N ASN A 53 -8.36 3.36 2.55
CA ASN A 53 -6.95 3.71 2.78
C ASN A 53 -6.32 2.83 3.87
N GLU A 54 -7.11 2.50 4.90
CA GLU A 54 -6.69 1.63 6.00
C GLU A 54 -6.39 0.20 5.52
N GLN A 55 -7.23 -0.34 4.63
CA GLN A 55 -7.00 -1.66 4.05
C GLN A 55 -5.71 -1.72 3.22
N THR A 56 -5.40 -0.64 2.49
CA THR A 56 -4.18 -0.53 1.67
C THR A 56 -2.93 -0.44 2.55
N LEU A 57 -2.98 0.34 3.63
CA LEU A 57 -1.90 0.44 4.61
C LEU A 57 -1.64 -0.89 5.31
N ASN A 58 -2.69 -1.58 5.76
CA ASN A 58 -2.55 -2.88 6.40
C ASN A 58 -1.96 -3.92 5.44
N GLN A 59 -2.34 -3.93 4.16
CA GLN A 59 -1.72 -4.82 3.18
C GLN A 59 -0.24 -4.47 2.94
N LEU A 60 0.14 -3.19 2.93
CA LEU A 60 1.55 -2.77 2.84
C LEU A 60 2.34 -3.29 4.05
N LEU A 61 1.79 -3.19 5.26
CA LEU A 61 2.41 -3.73 6.47
C LEU A 61 2.55 -5.25 6.42
N VAL A 62 1.52 -5.97 5.95
CA VAL A 62 1.55 -7.44 5.80
C VAL A 62 2.61 -7.87 4.79
N GLU A 63 2.72 -7.18 3.66
CA GLU A 63 3.77 -7.49 2.69
C GLU A 63 5.15 -7.27 3.33
N LEU A 64 5.38 -6.10 3.95
CA LEU A 64 6.64 -5.74 4.61
C LEU A 64 7.04 -6.69 5.76
N ASP A 65 6.08 -7.21 6.52
CA ASP A 65 6.31 -8.19 7.60
C ASP A 65 6.56 -9.61 7.04
N GLY A 66 5.90 -9.95 5.94
CA GLY A 66 6.11 -11.20 5.21
C GLY A 66 7.39 -11.27 4.38
N PHE A 67 8.26 -10.25 4.45
CA PHE A 67 9.55 -10.24 3.77
C PHE A 67 10.56 -11.12 4.52
N GLU A 68 10.91 -12.27 3.94
CA GLU A 68 12.09 -13.01 4.37
C GLU A 68 13.36 -12.15 4.22
N THR A 69 14.30 -12.33 5.14
CA THR A 69 15.47 -11.48 5.35
C THR A 69 16.45 -11.40 4.17
N ASN A 70 16.19 -12.11 3.05
CA ASN A 70 17.09 -12.23 1.91
C ASN A 70 16.38 -12.27 0.53
N SER A 71 15.27 -11.54 0.37
CA SER A 71 14.52 -11.49 -0.91
C SER A 71 15.16 -10.62 -2.00
N GLY A 72 16.28 -9.95 -1.74
CA GLY A 72 16.96 -9.08 -2.71
C GLY A 72 16.15 -7.84 -3.12
N ILE A 73 15.13 -7.47 -2.34
CA ILE A 73 14.26 -6.32 -2.61
C ILE A 73 14.53 -5.22 -1.59
N ILE A 74 14.73 -4.01 -2.10
CA ILE A 74 14.87 -2.81 -1.28
C ILE A 74 13.60 -1.97 -1.42
N VAL A 75 12.97 -1.63 -0.31
CA VAL A 75 11.83 -0.71 -0.28
C VAL A 75 12.33 0.66 0.16
N MET A 76 12.05 1.69 -0.64
CA MET A 76 12.31 3.09 -0.33
C MET A 76 10.99 3.85 -0.37
N ALA A 77 10.77 4.73 0.61
CA ALA A 77 9.57 5.56 0.66
C ALA A 77 9.93 7.04 0.89
N ALA A 78 9.21 7.94 0.22
CA ALA A 78 9.30 9.38 0.40
C ALA A 78 7.96 9.92 0.93
N THR A 79 8.03 10.99 1.71
CA THR A 79 6.89 11.71 2.30
C THR A 79 7.14 13.20 2.17
N ASN A 80 6.09 13.97 1.90
CA ASN A 80 6.14 15.45 1.89
C ASN A 80 5.71 16.04 3.24
N ARG A 81 5.39 15.18 4.22
CA ARG A 81 5.02 15.51 5.60
C ARG A 81 6.05 15.10 6.62
#